data_AF-A0A5P9WRI6-F1
#
_entry.id   AF-A0A5P9WRI6-F1
#
_cell.length_a   1.000
_cell.length_b   1.000
_cell.length_c   1.000
_cell.angle_alpha   90.00
_cell.angle_beta   90.00
_cell.angle_gamma   90.00
#
_symmetry.space_group_name_H-M   'P 1'
#
loop_
_entity.id
_entity.type
_entity.pdbx_description
1 polymer ?
#
loop_
_entity_poly.entity_id
_entity_poly.type
_entity_poly.pdbx_seq_one_letter_code
_entity_poly.pdbx_strand_id
1 'polypeptide(L)'
;MVPDSTPPVDLSCGGDRPTDLEGAHVLELTMAAVTAADAGATAGMQMADAPSEPDAVLRVGRDRSVCRLSTPDDWLFVSRVHLEFRCGADGTWRLSWLRGSQPDPSSEVRLTIGEHLQSLPYGGTVPLPRGGSGEVVVQDRAEPRSVNVGFYHEA
;
A
#
# COMPACT_ATOMS: atom_id res chain seq x y z
N MET A 1 -34.47 -43.24 55.50
CA MET A 1 -33.31 -43.62 54.67
C MET A 1 -33.66 -43.16 53.27
N VAL A 2 -33.09 -42.03 52.86
CA VAL A 2 -33.42 -41.31 51.62
C VAL A 2 -32.81 -42.01 50.41
N PRO A 3 -33.48 -42.10 49.25
CA PRO A 3 -32.85 -42.58 48.03
C PRO A 3 -32.04 -41.46 47.37
N ASP A 4 -30.84 -41.82 46.93
CA ASP A 4 -29.91 -41.01 46.16
C ASP A 4 -30.45 -40.87 44.72
N SER A 5 -30.78 -39.65 44.30
CA SER A 5 -31.15 -39.31 42.93
C SER A 5 -30.15 -38.29 42.42
N THR A 6 -29.16 -38.74 41.67
CA THR A 6 -28.24 -37.88 40.92
C THR A 6 -28.85 -37.55 39.55
N PRO A 7 -28.98 -36.27 39.15
CA PRO A 7 -29.27 -35.92 37.76
C PRO A 7 -27.97 -35.97 36.92
N PRO A 8 -28.02 -36.30 35.62
CA PRO A 8 -26.87 -36.17 34.76
C PRO A 8 -26.55 -34.68 34.52
N VAL A 9 -25.29 -34.31 34.73
CA VAL A 9 -24.76 -33.01 34.33
C VAL A 9 -24.62 -32.95 32.82
N ASP A 10 -25.38 -32.05 32.20
CA ASP A 10 -25.25 -31.66 30.81
C ASP A 10 -23.97 -30.81 30.68
N LEU A 11 -22.85 -31.46 30.36
CA LEU A 11 -21.59 -30.78 30.01
C LEU A 11 -21.62 -30.39 28.53
N SER A 12 -22.52 -29.46 28.21
CA SER A 12 -22.42 -28.65 27.01
C SER A 12 -21.46 -27.49 27.29
N CYS A 13 -20.17 -27.71 27.04
CA CYS A 13 -19.19 -26.64 26.91
C CYS A 13 -18.95 -26.41 25.41
N GLY A 14 -19.85 -25.65 24.80
CA GLY A 14 -19.54 -24.94 23.57
C GLY A 14 -18.64 -23.73 23.87
N GLY A 15 -17.78 -23.41 22.90
CA GLY A 15 -17.25 -22.06 22.71
C GLY A 15 -15.93 -21.76 23.40
N ASP A 16 -14.83 -22.16 22.78
CA ASP A 16 -13.87 -21.16 22.28
C ASP A 16 -12.99 -21.82 21.22
N ARG A 17 -13.53 -21.94 20.00
CA ARG A 17 -12.65 -21.97 18.83
C ARG A 17 -12.32 -20.50 18.59
N PRO A 18 -11.05 -20.11 18.42
CA PRO A 18 -10.75 -18.82 17.82
C PRO A 18 -11.25 -18.87 16.37
N THR A 19 -12.54 -18.61 16.18
CA THR A 19 -13.04 -18.02 14.96
C THR A 19 -12.58 -16.59 15.01
N ASP A 20 -11.46 -16.34 14.34
CA ASP A 20 -11.24 -15.17 13.49
C ASP A 20 -9.82 -15.29 12.94
N LEU A 21 -9.63 -16.21 12.00
CA LEU A 21 -8.80 -15.89 10.84
C LEU A 21 -9.67 -14.99 9.94
N GLU A 22 -10.06 -13.84 10.46
CA GLU A 22 -10.41 -12.68 9.66
C GLU A 22 -9.16 -12.45 8.80
N GLY A 23 -9.26 -12.74 7.50
CA GLY A 23 -8.11 -12.65 6.60
C GLY A 23 -7.46 -11.29 6.80
N ALA A 24 -6.19 -11.25 7.17
CA ALA A 24 -5.50 -9.99 7.39
C ALA A 24 -5.64 -9.16 6.09
N HIS A 25 -6.45 -8.10 6.11
CA HIS A 25 -6.74 -7.32 4.92
C HIS A 25 -5.43 -6.88 4.27
N VAL A 26 -5.26 -7.10 2.98
CA VAL A 26 -3.99 -6.82 2.30
C VAL A 26 -4.04 -5.48 1.57
N LEU A 27 -2.92 -4.74 1.59
CA LEU A 27 -2.65 -3.71 0.59
C LEU A 27 -1.72 -4.32 -0.46
N GLU A 28 -2.21 -4.40 -1.69
CA GLU A 28 -1.45 -4.86 -2.85
C GLU A 28 -1.05 -3.65 -3.71
N LEU A 29 0.20 -3.64 -4.16
CA LEU A 29 0.77 -2.62 -5.03
C LEU A 29 1.31 -3.27 -6.30
N THR A 30 1.03 -2.65 -7.44
CA THR A 30 1.69 -2.96 -8.72
C THR A 30 2.41 -1.72 -9.21
N MET A 31 3.55 -1.87 -9.87
CA MET A 31 4.33 -0.74 -10.38
C MET A 31 4.85 -1.00 -11.79
N ALA A 32 4.76 0.01 -12.63
CA ALA A 32 5.44 0.08 -13.92
C ALA A 32 6.27 1.38 -14.03
N ALA A 33 7.47 1.26 -14.58
CA ALA A 33 8.29 2.40 -15.01
C ALA A 33 8.09 2.57 -16.52
N VAL A 34 7.67 3.75 -16.95
CA VAL A 34 7.26 4.02 -18.35
C VAL A 34 8.13 5.12 -18.92
N THR A 35 8.69 4.92 -20.11
CA THR A 35 9.29 5.99 -20.91
C THR A 35 8.46 6.24 -22.17
N ALA A 36 8.69 7.37 -22.86
CA ALA A 36 8.04 7.63 -24.14
C ALA A 36 8.27 6.55 -25.21
N ALA A 37 9.39 5.82 -25.15
CA ALA A 37 9.67 4.70 -26.05
C ALA A 37 8.84 3.45 -25.72
N ASP A 38 8.29 3.37 -24.50
CA ASP A 38 7.50 2.25 -24.00
C ASP A 38 5.98 2.51 -24.12
N ALA A 39 5.56 3.45 -24.97
CA ALA A 39 4.14 3.73 -25.23
C ALA A 39 3.44 2.51 -25.85
N GLY A 40 3.03 1.56 -24.99
CA GLY A 40 2.44 0.28 -25.33
C GLY A 40 3.14 -0.96 -24.75
N ALA A 41 4.28 -0.82 -24.06
CA ALA A 41 5.05 -1.93 -23.51
C ALA A 41 5.07 -1.90 -21.96
N THR A 42 4.44 -2.89 -21.32
CA THR A 42 4.49 -3.12 -19.88
C THR A 42 5.74 -3.95 -19.51
N ALA A 43 6.93 -3.49 -19.92
CA ALA A 43 8.17 -4.13 -19.51
C ALA A 43 8.52 -3.76 -18.06
N GLY A 44 8.79 -4.75 -17.20
CA GLY A 44 9.31 -4.49 -15.85
C GLY A 44 8.26 -4.22 -14.76
N MET A 45 7.04 -4.78 -14.91
CA MET A 45 6.04 -4.73 -13.84
C MET A 45 6.56 -5.39 -12.56
N GLN A 46 6.47 -4.67 -11.44
CA GLN A 46 6.80 -5.16 -10.11
C GLN A 46 5.53 -5.21 -9.25
N MET A 47 5.51 -6.11 -8.27
CA MET A 47 4.39 -6.27 -7.35
C MET A 47 4.91 -6.40 -5.92
N ALA A 48 4.17 -5.83 -4.97
CA ALA A 48 4.46 -5.96 -3.55
C ALA A 48 3.16 -5.85 -2.76
N ASP A 49 3.03 -6.66 -1.73
CA ASP A 49 1.89 -6.64 -0.84
C ASP A 49 2.34 -6.66 0.63
N ALA A 50 1.44 -6.24 1.51
CA ALA A 50 1.61 -6.34 2.95
C ALA A 50 0.26 -6.46 3.67
N PRO A 51 0.19 -7.22 4.77
CA PRO A 51 -1.00 -7.24 5.61
C PRO A 51 -1.20 -5.88 6.26
N SER A 52 -2.46 -5.49 6.48
CA SER A 52 -2.88 -4.23 7.12
C SER A 52 -2.73 -4.30 8.64
N GLU A 53 -1.56 -4.76 9.09
CA GLU A 53 -1.17 -4.74 10.50
C GLU A 53 -0.59 -3.38 10.87
N PRO A 54 -0.75 -2.92 12.13
CA PRO A 54 -0.14 -1.68 12.59
C PRO A 54 1.35 -1.61 12.26
N ASP A 55 1.79 -0.46 11.74
CA ASP A 55 3.17 -0.19 11.33
C ASP A 55 3.69 -1.01 10.13
N ALA A 56 2.83 -1.76 9.44
CA ALA A 56 3.16 -2.31 8.13
C ALA A 56 3.54 -1.18 7.15
N VAL A 57 4.58 -1.42 6.34
CA VAL A 57 5.13 -0.42 5.41
C VAL A 57 5.47 -1.04 4.07
N LEU A 58 5.04 -0.38 3.00
CA LEU A 58 5.52 -0.59 1.63
C LEU A 58 6.13 0.69 1.09
N ARG A 59 7.26 0.58 0.40
CA ARG A 59 8.02 1.73 -0.11
C ARG A 59 8.32 1.59 -1.59
N VAL A 60 8.24 2.73 -2.28
CA VAL A 60 8.58 2.90 -3.70
C VAL A 60 9.71 3.93 -3.80
N GLY A 61 10.75 3.62 -4.57
CA GLY A 61 11.88 4.52 -4.76
C GLY A 61 13.06 3.87 -5.47
N ARG A 62 14.20 4.56 -5.52
CA ARG A 62 15.43 4.03 -6.15
C ARG A 62 16.25 3.10 -5.26
N ASP A 63 16.08 3.18 -3.94
CA ASP A 63 16.92 2.43 -3.02
C ASP A 63 16.38 1.02 -2.78
N ARG A 64 16.91 0.07 -3.55
CA ARG A 64 16.53 -1.35 -3.50
C ARG A 64 16.73 -2.01 -2.14
N SER A 65 17.53 -1.42 -1.26
CA SER A 65 17.75 -1.97 0.08
C SER A 65 16.56 -1.74 1.03
N VAL A 66 15.72 -0.75 0.72
CA VAL A 66 14.58 -0.35 1.57
C VAL A 66 13.24 -0.29 0.82
N CYS A 67 13.25 -0.19 -0.51
CA CYS A 67 12.06 -0.14 -1.34
C CYS A 67 11.73 -1.52 -1.90
N ARG A 68 10.52 -2.01 -1.59
CA ARG A 68 10.00 -3.26 -2.18
C ARG A 68 9.73 -3.12 -3.67
N LEU A 69 9.33 -1.92 -4.11
CA LEU A 69 9.14 -1.57 -5.51
C LEU A 69 10.22 -0.57 -5.90
N SER A 70 11.13 -0.99 -6.77
CA SER A 70 12.32 -0.20 -7.10
C SER A 70 12.30 0.34 -8.52
N THR A 71 12.51 1.64 -8.69
CA THR A 71 12.64 2.28 -10.00
C THR A 71 14.08 2.16 -10.51
N PRO A 72 14.36 2.42 -11.81
CA PRO A 72 15.74 2.51 -12.29
C PRO A 72 16.57 3.51 -11.47
N ASP A 73 17.82 3.14 -11.18
CA ASP A 73 18.66 3.85 -10.21
C ASP A 73 19.12 5.24 -10.73
N ASP A 74 19.07 5.45 -12.05
CA ASP A 74 19.42 6.67 -12.77
C ASP A 74 18.24 7.65 -12.94
N TRP A 75 17.03 7.26 -12.53
CA TRP A 75 15.84 8.14 -12.57
C TRP A 75 15.83 9.13 -11.41
N LEU A 76 16.62 10.20 -11.53
CA LEU A 76 16.84 11.16 -10.45
C LEU A 76 15.61 12.00 -10.06
N PHE A 77 14.55 12.00 -10.86
CA PHE A 77 13.26 12.59 -10.47
C PHE A 77 12.54 11.78 -9.38
N VAL A 78 12.96 10.52 -9.16
CA VAL A 78 12.52 9.67 -8.06
C VAL A 78 13.54 9.75 -6.92
N SER A 79 13.06 9.80 -5.68
CA SER A 79 13.91 9.80 -4.49
C SER A 79 14.39 8.39 -4.15
N ARG A 80 15.40 8.25 -3.28
CA ARG A 80 15.80 6.94 -2.73
C ARG A 80 14.62 6.20 -2.11
N VAL A 81 13.86 6.89 -1.27
CA VAL A 81 12.49 6.52 -0.87
C VAL A 81 11.60 7.68 -1.29
N HIS A 82 10.67 7.43 -2.19
CA HIS A 82 9.85 8.48 -2.80
C HIS A 82 8.41 8.43 -2.29
N LEU A 83 7.81 7.25 -2.30
CA LEU A 83 6.48 7.01 -1.73
C LEU A 83 6.61 6.03 -0.57
N GLU A 84 5.88 6.33 0.50
CA GLU A 84 5.67 5.41 1.61
C GLU A 84 4.18 5.17 1.77
N PHE A 85 3.80 3.90 1.77
CA PHE A 85 2.51 3.44 2.21
C PHE A 85 2.72 2.91 3.62
N ARG A 86 2.00 3.46 4.60
CA ARG A 86 2.10 3.02 5.99
C ARG A 86 0.73 2.75 6.56
N CYS A 87 0.57 1.59 7.18
CA CYS A 87 -0.63 1.21 7.89
C CYS A 87 -0.65 1.87 9.28
N GLY A 88 -1.74 2.57 9.59
CA GLY A 88 -2.00 3.12 10.92
C GLY A 88 -2.43 2.05 11.92
N ALA A 89 -2.52 2.42 13.20
CA ALA A 89 -3.02 1.54 14.25
C ALA A 89 -4.51 1.18 14.07
N ASP A 90 -5.25 2.01 13.33
CA ASP A 90 -6.63 1.78 12.89
C ASP A 90 -6.71 0.85 11.65
N GLY A 91 -5.55 0.39 11.16
CA GLY A 91 -5.40 -0.37 9.93
C GLY A 91 -5.73 0.44 8.66
N THR A 92 -5.77 1.77 8.74
CA THR A 92 -5.91 2.62 7.56
C THR A 92 -4.54 2.82 6.93
N TRP A 93 -4.41 2.50 5.64
CA TRP A 93 -3.21 2.83 4.89
C TRP A 93 -3.17 4.31 4.54
N ARG A 94 -2.02 4.94 4.76
CA ARG A 94 -1.73 6.30 4.34
C ARG A 94 -0.62 6.29 3.32
N LEU A 95 -0.83 7.01 2.22
CA LEU A 95 0.18 7.30 1.22
C LEU A 95 0.85 8.63 1.55
N SER A 96 2.17 8.63 1.64
CA SER A 96 3.00 9.82 1.83
C SER A 96 3.96 10.00 0.66
N TRP A 97 4.02 11.21 0.10
CA TRP A 97 5.11 11.62 -0.78
C TRP A 97 6.23 12.21 0.07
N LEU A 98 7.30 11.44 0.30
CA LEU A 98 8.39 11.85 1.16
C LEU A 98 9.23 12.94 0.51
N ARG A 99 9.70 13.89 1.35
CA ARG A 99 10.65 14.90 0.90
C ARG A 99 12.02 14.27 0.64
N GLY A 100 12.52 14.45 -0.57
CA GLY A 100 13.90 14.20 -0.93
C GLY A 100 14.85 15.27 -0.35
N SER A 101 16.10 15.25 -0.79
CA SER A 101 17.14 16.17 -0.31
C SER A 101 16.99 17.61 -0.81
N GLN A 102 16.23 17.83 -1.88
CA GLN A 102 16.02 19.15 -2.48
C GLN A 102 14.72 19.80 -1.96
N PRO A 103 14.71 21.14 -1.80
CA PRO A 103 13.51 21.86 -1.37
C PRO A 103 12.38 21.79 -2.41
N ASP A 104 12.76 21.81 -3.70
CA ASP A 104 11.84 21.69 -4.82
C ASP A 104 11.93 20.29 -5.45
N PRO A 105 10.80 19.62 -5.71
CA PRO A 105 10.81 18.30 -6.32
C PRO A 105 11.02 18.38 -7.84
N SER A 106 11.79 17.42 -8.36
CA SER A 106 11.95 17.18 -9.80
C SER A 106 10.81 16.38 -10.43
N SER A 107 9.81 16.00 -9.62
CA SER A 107 8.63 15.25 -10.05
C SER A 107 7.33 15.92 -9.62
N GLU A 108 6.23 15.43 -10.18
CA GLU A 108 4.86 15.69 -9.70
C GLU A 108 4.20 14.37 -9.34
N VAL A 109 3.40 14.36 -8.28
CA VAL A 109 2.68 13.16 -7.85
C VAL A 109 1.18 13.41 -7.93
N ARG A 110 0.49 12.55 -8.68
CA ARG A 110 -0.98 12.56 -8.79
C ARG A 110 -1.52 11.24 -8.26
N LEU A 111 -2.64 11.32 -7.56
CA LEU A 111 -3.37 10.18 -7.03
C LEU A 111 -4.77 10.17 -7.64
N THR A 112 -5.16 9.02 -8.17
CA THR A 112 -6.50 8.76 -8.68
C THR A 112 -7.16 7.69 -7.83
N ILE A 113 -8.37 7.96 -7.32
CA ILE A 113 -9.20 7.02 -6.55
C ILE A 113 -10.60 7.05 -7.13
N GLY A 114 -11.06 5.93 -7.71
CA GLY A 114 -12.28 5.94 -8.51
C GLY A 114 -12.20 7.01 -9.61
N GLU A 115 -13.15 7.95 -9.64
CA GLU A 115 -13.15 9.08 -10.59
C GLU A 115 -12.42 10.33 -10.06
N HIS A 116 -11.95 10.33 -8.81
CA HIS A 116 -11.32 11.50 -8.21
C HIS A 116 -9.81 11.51 -8.46
N LEU A 117 -9.35 12.50 -9.23
CA LEU A 117 -7.94 12.81 -9.43
C LEU A 117 -7.53 14.00 -8.55
N GLN A 118 -6.43 13.85 -7.81
CA GLN A 118 -5.86 14.89 -6.97
C GLN A 118 -4.34 14.97 -7.09
N SER A 119 -3.80 16.18 -6.96
CA SER A 119 -2.35 16.38 -6.80
C SER A 119 -1.96 16.15 -5.35
N LEU A 120 -0.94 15.35 -5.11
CA LEU A 120 -0.37 15.16 -3.78
C LEU A 120 0.72 16.22 -3.58
N PRO A 121 0.63 17.12 -2.57
CA PRO A 121 1.67 18.10 -2.34
C PRO A 121 2.97 17.43 -1.89
N TYR A 122 4.11 18.06 -2.16
CA TYR A 122 5.41 17.54 -1.76
C TYR A 122 5.56 17.51 -0.23
N GLY A 123 5.86 16.34 0.35
CA GLY A 123 5.77 16.09 1.79
C GLY A 123 4.35 15.84 2.30
N GLY A 124 3.37 15.76 1.39
CA GLY A 124 1.96 15.52 1.69
C GLY A 124 1.68 14.07 2.05
N THR A 125 0.55 13.86 2.73
CA THR A 125 0.05 12.55 3.11
C THR A 125 -1.47 12.52 2.94
N VAL A 126 -2.00 11.39 2.47
CA VAL A 126 -3.43 11.18 2.23
C VAL A 126 -3.82 9.76 2.66
N PRO A 127 -4.98 9.56 3.31
CA PRO A 127 -5.50 8.23 3.59
C PRO A 127 -5.98 7.55 2.31
N LEU A 128 -5.80 6.24 2.22
CA LEU A 128 -6.36 5.39 1.17
C LEU A 128 -7.65 4.72 1.67
N PRO A 129 -8.69 4.64 0.83
CA PRO A 129 -9.92 3.96 1.20
C PRO A 129 -9.69 2.46 1.37
N ARG A 130 -10.37 1.86 2.36
CA ARG A 130 -10.54 0.40 2.48
C ARG A 130 -11.49 -0.12 1.40
N GLY A 131 -11.28 -1.35 0.94
CA GLY A 131 -12.10 -1.97 -0.10
C GLY A 131 -12.06 -1.22 -1.44
N GLY A 132 -10.95 -0.54 -1.73
CA GLY A 132 -10.83 0.38 -2.86
C GLY A 132 -9.58 0.13 -3.70
N SER A 133 -9.57 0.69 -4.90
CA SER A 133 -8.38 0.71 -5.77
C SER A 133 -8.12 2.11 -6.33
N GLY A 134 -6.91 2.30 -6.80
CA GLY A 134 -6.51 3.53 -7.45
C GLY A 134 -5.11 3.45 -8.02
N GLU A 135 -4.62 4.60 -8.48
CA GLU A 135 -3.31 4.73 -9.09
C GLU A 135 -2.59 5.97 -8.57
N VAL A 136 -1.30 5.83 -8.29
CA VAL A 136 -0.37 6.94 -8.05
C VAL A 136 0.55 7.07 -9.24
N VAL A 137 0.59 8.25 -9.86
CA VAL A 137 1.51 8.55 -10.96
C VAL A 137 2.54 9.55 -10.48
N VAL A 138 3.81 9.13 -10.49
CA VAL A 138 4.97 10.01 -10.32
C VAL A 138 5.47 10.39 -11.70
N GLN A 139 5.31 11.66 -12.07
CA GLN A 139 5.68 12.20 -13.36
C GLN A 139 7.01 12.95 -13.27
N ASP A 140 7.96 12.66 -14.16
CA ASP A 140 9.15 13.49 -14.34
C ASP A 140 8.74 14.85 -14.95
N ARG A 141 9.27 15.94 -14.38
CA ARG A 141 9.04 17.31 -14.86
C ARG A 141 9.91 17.67 -16.08
N ALA A 142 11.01 16.97 -16.29
CA ALA A 142 11.99 17.27 -17.33
C ALA A 142 11.85 16.38 -18.56
N GLU A 143 11.43 15.12 -18.39
CA GLU A 143 11.36 14.12 -19.45
C GLU A 143 10.00 13.42 -19.50
N PRO A 144 9.58 12.88 -20.67
CA PRO A 144 8.32 12.15 -20.80
C PRO A 144 8.47 10.71 -20.28
N ARG A 145 8.71 10.57 -18.97
CA ARG A 145 8.77 9.30 -18.26
C ARG A 145 8.02 9.37 -16.93
N SER A 146 7.46 8.24 -16.50
CA SER A 146 6.65 8.16 -15.29
C SER A 146 6.85 6.85 -14.55
N VAL A 147 6.51 6.87 -13.26
CA VAL A 147 6.32 5.66 -12.46
C VAL A 147 4.84 5.60 -12.10
N ASN A 148 4.18 4.55 -12.53
CA ASN A 148 2.77 4.31 -12.25
C ASN A 148 2.68 3.20 -11.20
N VAL A 149 2.01 3.50 -10.09
CA VAL A 149 1.81 2.58 -8.97
C VAL A 149 0.31 2.35 -8.79
N GLY A 150 -0.18 1.21 -9.24
CA GLY A 150 -1.53 0.76 -8.93
C GLY A 150 -1.61 0.25 -7.50
N PHE A 151 -2.73 0.48 -6.82
CA PHE A 151 -2.99 -0.14 -5.52
C PHE A 151 -4.39 -0.75 -5.45
N TYR A 152 -4.50 -1.83 -4.68
CA TYR A 152 -5.75 -2.43 -4.26
C TYR A 152 -5.70 -2.67 -2.76
N HIS A 153 -6.72 -2.18 -2.05
CA HIS A 153 -6.87 -2.37 -0.62
C HIS A 153 -8.09 -3.25 -0.39
N GLU A 154 -7.86 -4.41 0.20
CA GLU A 154 -8.91 -5.34 0.55
C GLU A 154 -9.94 -4.70 1.50
N ALA A 155 -11.19 -5.14 1.38
CA ALA A 155 -12.34 -4.63 2.15
C ALA A 155 -12.45 -5.29 3.50
#